data_AF-A0A840IQR3-F1
#
_entry.id   AF-A0A840IQR3-F1
#
_cell.length_a   1.000
_cell.length_b   1.000
_cell.length_c   1.000
_cell.angle_alpha   90.00
_cell.angle_beta   90.00
_cell.angle_gamma   90.00
#
_symmetry.space_group_name_H-M   'P 1'
#
loop_
_entity.id
_entity.type
_entity.pdbx_description
1 polymer ?
#
loop_
_entity_poly.entity_id
_entity_poly.type
_entity_poly.pdbx_seq_one_letter_code
_entity_poly.pdbx_strand_id
1 'polypeptide(L)'
;MGRPPADAAQQLGADSRFTLAERGGWALATWRSEADNDLVTTIGTILEMTGSIPLHELIGRIQARARGTSEAAISAAAAQHPFETRSGRVWRGTRSLAARKTPEEAGRLFRKDGAWLLRVRVTQDHLREASVPIPIALATAIGLARDDQVEFHSPVGLSAVRWSRLQPTSPSVRLLLERTGTPIGAVVFLRFGDDGIFDVEVPGQMPDDPPLARALWLAGRWEAPTQNAERELAAAVRLSGAMDRRRLLATYRGRGDDEIVAALEEAWAK
;
A
#
# COMPACT_ATOMS: atom_id res chain seq x y z
N MET A 1 21.54 7.55 30.42
CA MET A 1 20.27 6.83 30.70
C MET A 1 20.61 5.37 30.89
N GLY A 2 20.16 4.77 32.00
CA GLY A 2 20.45 3.37 32.35
C GLY A 2 19.75 2.39 31.42
N ARG A 3 20.39 1.23 31.19
CA ARG A 3 19.81 0.13 30.42
C ARG A 3 18.57 -0.40 31.17
N PRO A 4 17.38 -0.47 30.54
CA PRO A 4 16.21 -0.98 31.21
C PRO A 4 16.39 -2.46 31.57
N PRO A 5 15.71 -2.95 32.63
CA PRO A 5 15.73 -4.38 33.00
C PRO A 5 15.29 -5.25 31.82
N ALA A 6 15.81 -6.48 31.72
CA ALA A 6 15.64 -7.36 30.56
C ALA A 6 14.18 -7.59 30.15
N ASP A 7 13.28 -7.64 31.12
CA ASP A 7 11.83 -7.81 30.92
C ASP A 7 11.21 -6.60 30.20
N ALA A 8 11.62 -5.38 30.56
CA ALA A 8 11.15 -4.15 29.90
C ALA A 8 11.67 -4.04 28.44
N ALA A 9 12.89 -4.50 28.16
CA ALA A 9 13.40 -4.53 26.79
C ALA A 9 12.65 -5.55 25.91
N GLN A 10 12.24 -6.69 26.48
CA GLN A 10 11.44 -7.70 25.78
C GLN A 10 10.03 -7.17 25.46
N GLN A 11 9.40 -6.49 26.42
CA GLN A 11 8.07 -5.88 26.23
C GLN A 11 8.11 -4.76 25.18
N LEU A 12 9.15 -3.92 25.18
CA LEU A 12 9.33 -2.87 24.16
C LEU A 12 9.61 -3.45 22.77
N GLY A 13 10.28 -4.60 22.68
CA GLY A 13 10.53 -5.27 21.39
C GLY A 13 9.31 -5.95 20.77
N ALA A 14 8.33 -6.34 21.60
CA ALA A 14 7.06 -6.89 21.13
C ALA A 14 6.04 -5.81 20.76
N ASP A 15 6.23 -4.57 21.23
CA ASP A 15 5.34 -3.43 20.96
C ASP A 15 5.77 -2.68 19.70
N SER A 16 4.95 -2.80 18.64
CA SER A 16 5.17 -2.13 17.34
C SER A 16 5.30 -0.60 17.40
N ARG A 17 4.89 0.03 18.51
CA ARG A 17 5.07 1.48 18.72
C ARG A 17 6.50 1.86 19.06
N PHE A 18 7.39 0.90 19.34
CA PHE A 18 8.78 1.15 19.69
C PHE A 18 9.73 0.49 18.69
N THR A 19 10.86 1.15 18.43
CA THR A 19 11.95 0.61 17.62
C THR A 19 13.27 0.76 18.36
N LEU A 20 14.21 -0.14 18.09
CA LEU A 20 15.55 -0.06 18.65
C LEU A 20 16.32 1.09 18.00
N ALA A 21 16.86 1.99 18.81
CA ALA A 21 17.70 3.10 18.39
C ALA A 21 19.18 2.70 18.31
N GLU A 22 19.96 3.39 17.46
CA GLU A 22 21.37 3.04 17.16
C GLU A 22 22.30 2.99 18.38
N ARG A 23 21.96 3.65 19.50
CA ARG A 23 22.76 3.66 20.73
C ARG A 23 22.26 2.67 21.81
N GLY A 24 21.52 1.65 21.42
CA GLY A 24 20.99 0.63 22.35
C GLY A 24 19.85 1.12 23.25
N GLY A 25 19.21 2.23 22.86
CA GLY A 25 17.98 2.74 23.49
C GLY A 25 16.74 2.37 22.69
N TRP A 26 15.56 2.67 23.22
CA TRP A 26 14.28 2.48 22.53
C TRP A 26 13.71 3.85 22.16
N ALA A 27 13.14 3.96 20.96
CA ALA A 27 12.48 5.16 20.48
C ALA A 27 11.07 4.83 19.99
N LEU A 28 10.14 5.78 20.06
CA LEU A 28 8.83 5.62 19.46
C LEU A 28 8.95 5.54 17.94
N ALA A 29 8.30 4.55 17.33
CA ALA A 29 8.24 4.33 15.90
C ALA A 29 7.72 5.57 15.16
N THR A 30 6.77 6.29 15.77
CA THR A 30 6.19 7.53 15.25
C THR A 30 7.18 8.70 15.21
N TRP A 31 8.08 8.80 16.19
CA TRP A 31 9.10 9.86 16.18
C TRP A 31 10.19 9.59 15.15
N ARG A 32 10.50 8.31 14.91
CA ARG A 32 11.41 7.91 13.85
C ARG A 32 10.82 8.22 12.47
N SER A 33 9.54 7.95 12.24
CA SER A 33 8.89 8.30 10.97
C SER A 33 8.78 9.81 10.75
N GLU A 34 8.61 10.61 11.80
CA GLU A 34 8.67 12.09 11.72
C GLU A 34 10.07 12.58 11.33
N ALA A 35 11.13 12.05 11.96
CA ALA A 35 12.52 12.40 11.62
C ALA A 35 12.95 11.89 10.24
N ASP A 36 12.52 10.69 9.85
CA ASP A 36 12.77 10.13 8.52
C ASP A 36 12.05 10.95 7.45
N ASN A 37 10.82 11.41 7.72
CA ASN A 37 10.09 12.33 6.82
C ASN A 37 10.79 13.68 6.64
N ASP A 38 11.41 14.22 7.70
CA ASP A 38 12.17 15.47 7.63
C ASP A 38 13.44 15.32 6.78
N LEU A 39 14.15 14.18 6.92
CA LEU A 39 15.32 13.88 6.09
C LEU A 39 14.95 13.71 4.61
N VAL A 40 13.89 12.96 4.32
CA VAL A 40 13.44 12.77 2.94
C VAL A 40 13.05 14.11 2.31
N THR A 41 12.36 14.97 3.06
CA THR A 41 11.99 16.32 2.58
C THR A 41 13.24 17.17 2.31
N THR A 42 14.19 17.18 3.24
CA THR A 42 15.41 17.97 3.14
C THR A 42 16.29 17.52 1.97
N ILE A 43 16.49 16.21 1.79
CA ILE A 43 17.24 15.66 0.64
C ILE A 43 16.55 16.04 -0.67
N GLY A 44 15.21 15.97 -0.72
CA GLY A 44 14.40 16.36 -1.87
C GLY A 44 14.64 17.81 -2.28
N THR A 45 14.54 18.76 -1.35
CA THR A 45 14.76 20.20 -1.59
C THR A 45 16.18 20.48 -2.11
N ILE A 46 17.20 19.81 -1.55
CA ILE A 46 18.58 19.97 -2.01
C ILE A 46 18.73 19.48 -3.46
N LEU A 47 18.13 18.34 -3.79
CA LEU A 47 18.18 17.78 -5.14
C LEU A 47 17.36 18.58 -6.16
N GLU A 48 16.30 19.27 -5.75
CA GLU A 48 15.57 20.19 -6.62
C GLU A 48 16.44 21.37 -7.08
N MET A 49 17.29 21.89 -6.18
CA MET A 49 18.21 22.98 -6.51
C MET A 49 19.45 22.53 -7.29
N THR A 50 19.90 21.28 -7.10
CA THR A 50 21.20 20.82 -7.58
C THR A 50 21.11 19.76 -8.69
N GLY A 51 19.94 19.15 -8.89
CA GLY A 51 19.70 17.99 -9.76
C GLY A 51 20.31 16.70 -9.20
N SER A 52 21.61 16.70 -8.92
CA SER A 52 22.33 15.61 -8.26
C SER A 52 23.54 16.13 -7.47
N ILE A 53 23.88 15.45 -6.39
CA ILE A 53 24.90 15.88 -5.44
C ILE A 53 25.74 14.69 -4.95
N PRO A 54 27.06 14.82 -4.72
CA PRO A 54 27.84 13.79 -4.04
C PRO A 54 27.28 13.48 -2.64
N LEU A 55 27.26 12.21 -2.24
CA LEU A 55 26.72 11.78 -0.94
C LEU A 55 27.41 12.48 0.23
N HIS A 56 28.74 12.62 0.19
CA HIS A 56 29.51 13.30 1.23
C HIS A 56 29.12 14.79 1.36
N GLU A 57 28.81 15.45 0.24
CA GLU A 57 28.40 16.85 0.23
C GLU A 57 26.95 17.00 0.74
N LEU A 58 26.06 16.07 0.39
CA LEU A 58 24.71 16.00 0.94
C LEU A 58 24.72 15.86 2.46
N ILE A 59 25.54 14.94 2.99
CA ILE A 59 25.74 14.73 4.42
C ILE A 59 26.17 16.03 5.10
N GLY A 60 27.20 16.69 4.58
CA GLY A 60 27.70 17.96 5.13
C GLY A 60 26.64 19.06 5.14
N ARG A 61 25.85 19.19 4.05
CA ARG A 61 24.77 20.20 3.96
C ARG A 61 23.63 19.96 4.94
N ILE A 62 23.29 18.70 5.22
CA ILE A 62 22.22 18.35 6.16
C ILE A 62 22.69 18.56 7.60
N GLN A 63 23.88 18.08 7.94
CA GLN A 63 24.44 18.26 9.29
C GLN A 63 24.69 19.72 9.66
N ALA A 64 25.00 20.57 8.66
CA ALA A 64 25.12 22.02 8.86
C ALA A 64 23.79 22.68 9.27
N ARG A 65 22.65 22.13 8.85
CA ARG A 65 21.30 22.66 9.14
C ARG A 65 20.63 21.99 10.34
N ALA A 66 20.77 20.68 10.47
CA ALA A 66 20.16 19.86 11.52
C ALA A 66 21.25 19.20 12.37
N ARG A 67 21.61 19.86 13.47
CA ARG A 67 22.60 19.33 14.41
C ARG A 67 22.01 18.11 15.13
N GLY A 68 22.62 16.94 14.93
CA GLY A 68 22.24 15.69 15.62
C GLY A 68 21.90 14.53 14.70
N THR A 69 21.73 14.76 13.40
CA THR A 69 21.50 13.70 12.42
C THR A 69 22.77 12.91 12.12
N SER A 70 22.71 11.57 12.25
CA SER A 70 23.85 10.70 11.92
C SER A 70 24.06 10.58 10.41
N GLU A 71 25.31 10.43 9.98
CA GLU A 71 25.66 10.20 8.57
C GLU A 71 25.04 8.90 8.04
N ALA A 72 24.92 7.89 8.92
CA ALA A 72 24.29 6.61 8.62
C ALA A 72 22.81 6.79 8.26
N ALA A 73 22.07 7.61 9.02
CA ALA A 73 20.66 7.91 8.73
C ALA A 73 20.49 8.65 7.40
N ILE A 74 21.35 9.64 7.13
CA ILE A 74 21.33 10.40 5.86
C ILE A 74 21.64 9.48 4.68
N SER A 75 22.65 8.62 4.82
CA SER A 75 23.05 7.65 3.78
C SER A 75 21.96 6.61 3.53
N ALA A 76 21.33 6.10 4.59
CA ALA A 76 20.22 5.16 4.48
C ALA A 76 19.02 5.78 3.76
N ALA A 77 18.67 7.02 4.10
CA ALA A 77 17.59 7.76 3.43
C ALA A 77 17.91 8.05 1.95
N ALA A 78 19.14 8.48 1.64
CA ALA A 78 19.60 8.77 0.28
C ALA A 78 19.73 7.52 -0.63
N ALA A 79 19.88 6.34 -0.04
CA ALA A 79 19.95 5.07 -0.75
C ALA A 79 18.56 4.43 -1.02
N GLN A 80 17.49 5.04 -0.52
CA GLN A 80 16.12 4.56 -0.64
C GLN A 80 15.27 5.49 -1.52
N HIS A 81 14.21 4.94 -2.14
CA HIS A 81 13.26 5.72 -2.94
C HIS A 81 12.66 6.87 -2.09
N PRO A 82 12.56 8.11 -2.61
CA PRO A 82 12.63 8.53 -4.02
C PRO A 82 14.03 8.81 -4.55
N PHE A 83 15.06 8.60 -3.73
CA PHE A 83 16.43 8.85 -4.10
C PHE A 83 17.08 7.56 -4.57
N GLU A 84 18.18 7.73 -5.25
CA GLU A 84 19.07 6.64 -5.59
C GLU A 84 20.49 7.16 -5.40
N THR A 85 21.29 6.35 -4.72
CA THR A 85 22.71 6.59 -4.56
C THR A 85 23.47 5.55 -5.38
N ARG A 86 24.20 5.98 -6.40
CA ARG A 86 25.13 5.10 -7.12
C ARG A 86 26.43 5.84 -7.41
N SER A 87 27.54 5.10 -7.30
CA SER A 87 28.88 5.64 -7.47
C SER A 87 29.14 6.89 -6.60
N GLY A 88 28.62 6.91 -5.37
CA GLY A 88 28.85 7.99 -4.39
C GLY A 88 28.13 9.30 -4.68
N ARG A 89 27.20 9.33 -5.65
CA ARG A 89 26.34 10.47 -5.95
C ARG A 89 24.88 10.10 -5.72
N VAL A 90 24.12 11.08 -5.28
CA VAL A 90 22.70 11.00 -4.98
C VAL A 90 21.95 11.77 -6.06
N TRP A 91 20.93 11.16 -6.63
CA TRP A 91 19.96 11.79 -7.51
C TRP A 91 18.56 11.42 -7.07
N ARG A 92 17.58 12.17 -7.55
CA ARG A 92 16.20 11.68 -7.55
C ARG A 92 16.14 10.49 -8.51
N GLY A 93 15.71 9.33 -8.02
CA GLY A 93 15.69 8.09 -8.79
C GLY A 93 14.91 8.27 -10.10
N THR A 94 15.55 7.97 -11.22
CA THR A 94 14.96 8.04 -12.58
C THR A 94 14.30 6.73 -13.00
N ARG A 95 14.33 5.69 -12.15
CA ARG A 95 13.46 4.53 -12.35
C ARG A 95 12.03 5.03 -12.28
N SER A 96 11.41 5.14 -13.46
CA SER A 96 9.97 4.95 -13.60
C SER A 96 9.59 3.83 -12.65
N LEU A 97 8.79 4.15 -11.65
CA LEU A 97 8.02 3.14 -10.92
C LEU A 97 6.97 2.60 -11.91
N ALA A 98 7.40 2.09 -13.07
CA ALA A 98 6.60 1.17 -13.84
C ALA A 98 6.23 0.09 -12.83
N ALA A 99 4.94 -0.16 -12.69
CA ALA A 99 4.44 -1.13 -11.74
C ALA A 99 5.25 -2.42 -11.95
N ARG A 100 6.03 -2.86 -10.95
CA ARG A 100 6.77 -4.14 -11.04
C ARG A 100 5.82 -5.32 -11.25
N LYS A 101 4.54 -5.10 -10.91
CA LYS A 101 3.40 -5.99 -11.07
C LYS A 101 2.36 -5.27 -11.90
N THR A 102 1.81 -5.96 -12.90
CA THR A 102 0.57 -5.55 -13.56
C THR A 102 -0.58 -5.49 -12.54
N PRO A 103 -1.69 -4.78 -12.83
CA PRO A 103 -2.88 -4.81 -11.99
C PRO A 103 -3.36 -6.23 -11.64
N GLU A 104 -3.24 -7.15 -12.61
CA GLU A 104 -3.57 -8.57 -12.52
C GLU A 104 -2.61 -9.37 -11.62
N GLU A 105 -1.41 -8.87 -11.35
CA GLU A 105 -0.41 -9.49 -10.47
C GLU A 105 -0.36 -8.87 -9.06
N ALA A 106 -1.01 -7.71 -8.87
CA ALA A 106 -1.06 -7.02 -7.59
C ALA A 106 -2.08 -7.65 -6.65
N GLY A 107 -1.61 -8.13 -5.49
CA GLY A 107 -2.48 -8.67 -4.44
C GLY A 107 -3.53 -7.64 -3.99
N ARG A 108 -4.68 -8.15 -3.54
CA ARG A 108 -5.85 -7.37 -3.08
C ARG A 108 -6.50 -6.46 -4.13
N LEU A 109 -5.99 -6.43 -5.36
CA LEU A 109 -6.56 -5.68 -6.47
C LEU A 109 -7.34 -6.63 -7.39
N PHE A 110 -8.63 -6.38 -7.56
CA PHE A 110 -9.54 -7.24 -8.31
C PHE A 110 -10.34 -6.45 -9.34
N ARG A 111 -10.86 -7.14 -10.35
CA ARG A 111 -11.72 -6.58 -11.38
C ARG A 111 -13.16 -7.05 -11.16
N LYS A 112 -14.13 -6.13 -11.16
CA LYS A 112 -15.57 -6.40 -11.07
C LYS A 112 -16.34 -5.34 -11.84
N ASP A 113 -17.25 -5.73 -12.74
CA ASP A 113 -18.25 -4.87 -13.39
C ASP A 113 -17.74 -3.50 -13.85
N GLY A 114 -16.73 -3.51 -14.72
CA GLY A 114 -16.19 -2.25 -15.25
C GLY A 114 -15.31 -1.47 -14.26
N ALA A 115 -14.97 -2.02 -13.09
CA ALA A 115 -14.18 -1.32 -12.08
C ALA A 115 -13.04 -2.15 -11.50
N TRP A 116 -12.02 -1.44 -11.03
CA TRP A 116 -10.99 -1.98 -10.15
C TRP A 116 -11.43 -1.86 -8.69
N LEU A 117 -11.31 -2.94 -7.94
CA LEU A 117 -11.62 -3.04 -6.53
C LEU A 117 -10.33 -3.27 -5.74
N LEU A 118 -9.97 -2.34 -4.87
CA LEU A 118 -8.88 -2.52 -3.93
C LEU A 118 -9.43 -2.97 -2.57
N ARG A 119 -9.14 -4.20 -2.16
CA ARG A 119 -9.53 -4.73 -0.85
C ARG A 119 -8.69 -4.10 0.26
N VAL A 120 -9.36 -3.48 1.21
CA VAL A 120 -8.74 -2.76 2.34
C VAL A 120 -9.41 -3.19 3.63
N ARG A 121 -8.61 -3.37 4.69
CA ARG A 121 -9.13 -3.47 6.06
C ARG A 121 -9.15 -2.07 6.67
N VAL A 122 -10.31 -1.62 7.15
CA VAL A 122 -10.48 -0.29 7.72
C VAL A 122 -9.62 -0.16 8.99
N THR A 123 -8.76 0.85 9.04
CA THR A 123 -7.94 1.20 10.20
C THR A 123 -8.36 2.57 10.70
N GLN A 124 -7.85 2.97 11.87
CA GLN A 124 -8.07 4.33 12.39
C GLN A 124 -7.47 5.40 11.46
N ASP A 125 -6.40 5.07 10.74
CA ASP A 125 -5.75 6.00 9.82
C ASP A 125 -6.66 6.35 8.63
N HIS A 126 -7.45 5.40 8.11
CA HIS A 126 -8.44 5.71 7.05
C HIS A 126 -9.51 6.71 7.48
N LEU A 127 -9.75 6.86 8.79
CA LEU A 127 -10.71 7.84 9.34
C LEU A 127 -10.03 9.18 9.68
N ARG A 128 -8.70 9.20 9.84
CA ARG A 128 -7.92 10.41 10.15
C ARG A 128 -7.34 11.05 8.90
N GLU A 129 -6.86 10.23 7.96
CA GLU A 129 -6.16 10.67 6.77
C GLU A 129 -7.12 11.21 5.71
N ALA A 130 -6.68 12.28 5.05
CA ALA A 130 -7.38 12.84 3.90
C ALA A 130 -7.19 12.00 2.62
N SER A 131 -6.28 11.03 2.59
CA SER A 131 -5.97 10.22 1.41
C SER A 131 -5.29 8.93 1.82
N VAL A 132 -5.64 7.80 1.19
CA VAL A 132 -5.01 6.51 1.48
C VAL A 132 -4.01 6.17 0.38
N PRO A 133 -2.79 5.71 0.71
CA PRO A 133 -1.86 5.16 -0.28
C PRO A 133 -2.49 4.05 -1.11
N ILE A 134 -2.30 4.09 -2.43
CA ILE A 134 -2.75 3.02 -3.32
C ILE A 134 -1.57 2.32 -4.02
N PRO A 135 -1.73 1.04 -4.41
CA PRO A 135 -0.70 0.37 -5.19
C PRO A 135 -0.44 1.07 -6.53
N ILE A 136 0.83 1.13 -6.93
CA ILE A 136 1.25 1.64 -8.25
C ILE A 136 0.54 0.90 -9.40
N ALA A 137 0.28 -0.39 -9.22
CA ALA A 137 -0.47 -1.19 -10.17
C ALA A 137 -1.88 -0.62 -10.40
N LEU A 138 -2.59 -0.23 -9.33
CA LEU A 138 -3.89 0.42 -9.44
C LEU A 138 -3.78 1.77 -10.14
N ALA A 139 -2.81 2.61 -9.79
CA ALA A 139 -2.58 3.88 -10.47
C ALA A 139 -2.34 3.72 -11.98
N THR A 140 -1.54 2.72 -12.37
CA THR A 140 -1.33 2.37 -13.78
C THR A 140 -2.64 1.91 -14.43
N ALA A 141 -3.46 1.14 -13.72
CA ALA A 141 -4.72 0.60 -14.21
C ALA A 141 -5.78 1.68 -14.52
N ILE A 142 -5.76 2.79 -13.77
CA ILE A 142 -6.66 3.93 -13.97
C ILE A 142 -6.07 5.00 -14.90
N GLY A 143 -4.91 4.74 -15.52
CA GLY A 143 -4.26 5.69 -16.43
C GLY A 143 -3.56 6.86 -15.74
N LEU A 144 -3.30 6.78 -14.43
CA LEU A 144 -2.63 7.85 -13.69
C LEU A 144 -1.13 7.82 -13.95
N ALA A 145 -0.63 8.88 -14.59
CA ALA A 145 0.80 9.13 -14.76
C ALA A 145 1.42 9.81 -13.53
N ARG A 146 2.75 9.87 -13.49
CA ARG A 146 3.48 10.57 -12.43
C ARG A 146 3.23 12.08 -12.52
N ASP A 147 3.10 12.70 -11.35
CA ASP A 147 2.84 14.14 -11.20
C ASP A 147 1.53 14.60 -11.87
N ASP A 148 0.64 13.64 -12.15
CA ASP A 148 -0.68 13.84 -12.72
C ASP A 148 -1.78 13.55 -11.68
N GLN A 149 -3.03 13.76 -12.08
CA GLN A 149 -4.22 13.40 -11.33
C GLN A 149 -5.30 12.82 -12.25
N VAL A 150 -6.06 11.87 -11.74
CA VAL A 150 -7.28 11.37 -12.39
C VAL A 150 -8.45 11.70 -11.49
N GLU A 151 -9.43 12.41 -12.05
CA GLU A 151 -10.64 12.82 -11.34
C GLU A 151 -11.70 11.72 -11.38
N PHE A 152 -12.37 11.55 -10.25
CA PHE A 152 -13.49 10.65 -10.07
C PHE A 152 -14.65 11.38 -9.40
N HIS A 153 -15.86 11.06 -9.85
CA HIS A 153 -17.07 11.44 -9.16
C HIS A 153 -17.31 10.47 -8.01
N SER A 154 -17.53 10.98 -6.82
CA SER A 154 -18.01 10.19 -5.70
C SER A 154 -19.34 10.73 -5.21
N PRO A 155 -20.12 9.93 -4.47
CA PRO A 155 -21.34 10.43 -3.87
C PRO A 155 -21.15 11.55 -2.83
N VAL A 156 -19.91 11.83 -2.40
CA VAL A 156 -19.54 12.93 -1.50
C VAL A 156 -18.90 14.11 -2.24
N GLY A 157 -18.89 14.08 -3.57
CA GLY A 157 -18.38 15.14 -4.44
C GLY A 157 -17.26 14.68 -5.38
N LEU A 158 -16.76 15.62 -6.17
CA LEU A 158 -15.62 15.40 -7.05
C LEU A 158 -14.36 15.15 -6.20
N SER A 159 -13.57 14.16 -6.57
CA SER A 159 -12.34 13.81 -5.90
C SER A 159 -11.28 13.38 -6.90
N ALA A 160 -10.00 13.46 -6.56
CA ALA A 160 -8.92 13.07 -7.45
C ALA A 160 -8.00 12.05 -6.81
N VAL A 161 -7.64 11.02 -7.58
CA VAL A 161 -6.47 10.19 -7.29
C VAL A 161 -5.26 10.97 -7.77
N ARG A 162 -4.28 11.19 -6.90
CA ARG A 162 -3.12 12.03 -7.19
C ARG A 162 -1.85 11.22 -7.10
N TRP A 163 -0.93 11.44 -8.03
CA TRP A 163 0.42 10.92 -7.88
C TRP A 163 1.29 11.95 -7.16
N SER A 164 1.24 11.98 -5.83
CA SER A 164 2.06 12.91 -5.04
C SER A 164 3.41 12.29 -4.68
N ARG A 165 4.50 12.91 -5.14
CA ARG A 165 5.90 12.66 -4.73
C ARG A 165 6.38 11.19 -4.85
N LEU A 166 6.00 10.34 -3.90
CA LEU A 166 6.54 9.01 -3.63
C LEU A 166 5.62 7.87 -4.08
N GLN A 167 4.31 8.05 -3.97
CA GLN A 167 3.32 7.02 -4.25
C GLN A 167 1.98 7.64 -4.62
N PRO A 168 1.17 6.96 -5.44
CA PRO A 168 -0.18 7.39 -5.73
C PRO A 168 -1.05 7.29 -4.47
N THR A 169 -1.93 8.27 -4.30
CA THR A 169 -2.87 8.33 -3.18
C THR A 169 -4.30 8.48 -3.70
N SER A 170 -5.22 7.76 -3.06
CA SER A 170 -6.65 7.85 -3.32
C SER A 170 -7.24 9.16 -2.77
N PRO A 171 -8.44 9.54 -3.25
CA PRO A 171 -9.34 10.43 -2.51
C PRO A 171 -9.50 10.06 -1.04
N SER A 172 -9.97 11.01 -0.23
CA SER A 172 -10.39 10.70 1.13
C SER A 172 -11.53 9.68 1.09
N VAL A 173 -11.32 8.54 1.75
CA VAL A 173 -12.37 7.52 1.94
C VAL A 173 -13.21 7.80 3.18
N ARG A 174 -12.79 8.76 4.03
CA ARG A 174 -13.38 9.01 5.35
C ARG A 174 -14.89 9.26 5.26
N LEU A 175 -15.31 10.22 4.43
CA LEU A 175 -16.73 10.57 4.31
C LEU A 175 -17.57 9.41 3.74
N LEU A 176 -16.99 8.59 2.86
CA LEU A 176 -17.65 7.40 2.34
C LEU A 176 -17.82 6.34 3.43
N LEU A 177 -16.77 6.07 4.21
CA LEU A 177 -16.78 5.13 5.34
C LEU A 177 -17.73 5.58 6.48
N GLU A 178 -17.74 6.86 6.80
CA GLU A 178 -18.66 7.44 7.80
C GLU A 178 -20.11 7.28 7.33
N ARG A 179 -20.39 7.55 6.05
CA ARG A 179 -21.73 7.43 5.46
C ARG A 179 -22.23 5.99 5.42
N THR A 180 -21.35 5.01 5.21
CA THR A 180 -21.69 3.58 5.25
C THR A 180 -21.70 3.00 6.67
N GLY A 181 -21.34 3.79 7.70
CA GLY A 181 -21.27 3.33 9.09
C GLY A 181 -20.25 2.21 9.29
N THR A 182 -19.18 2.17 8.48
CA THR A 182 -18.26 1.04 8.47
C THR A 182 -17.33 1.06 9.68
N PRO A 183 -17.30 0.00 10.51
CA PRO A 183 -16.44 -0.01 11.70
C PRO A 183 -14.97 -0.26 11.35
N ILE A 184 -14.08 0.18 12.25
CA ILE A 184 -12.66 -0.19 12.21
C ILE A 184 -12.54 -1.73 12.26
N GLY A 185 -11.65 -2.28 11.45
CA GLY A 185 -11.42 -3.71 11.31
C GLY A 185 -12.27 -4.39 10.24
N ALA A 186 -13.34 -3.75 9.75
CA ALA A 186 -14.13 -4.26 8.63
C ALA A 186 -13.29 -4.31 7.34
N VAL A 187 -13.62 -5.24 6.45
CA VAL A 187 -13.05 -5.28 5.10
C VAL A 187 -14.00 -4.57 4.16
N VAL A 188 -13.46 -3.69 3.32
CA VAL A 188 -14.18 -2.96 2.28
C VAL A 188 -13.41 -3.03 0.97
N PHE A 189 -14.07 -2.64 -0.11
CA PHE A 189 -13.46 -2.52 -1.42
C PHE A 189 -13.57 -1.08 -1.91
N LEU A 190 -12.43 -0.45 -2.13
CA LEU A 190 -12.39 0.85 -2.79
C LEU A 190 -12.61 0.62 -4.29
N ARG A 191 -13.71 1.13 -4.82
CA ARG A 191 -14.13 0.97 -6.22
C ARG A 191 -13.61 2.14 -7.04
N PHE A 192 -12.88 1.82 -8.11
CA PHE A 192 -12.44 2.77 -9.14
C PHE A 192 -13.03 2.31 -10.48
N GLY A 193 -14.15 2.90 -10.87
CA GLY A 193 -14.87 2.57 -12.09
C GLY A 193 -14.25 3.19 -13.33
N ASP A 194 -14.28 2.45 -14.44
CA ASP A 194 -13.90 2.96 -15.77
C ASP A 194 -14.86 4.09 -16.24
N ASP A 195 -16.04 4.18 -15.60
CA ASP A 195 -17.03 5.25 -15.75
C ASP A 195 -16.63 6.54 -14.99
N GLY A 196 -15.47 6.56 -14.34
CA GLY A 196 -15.01 7.69 -13.54
C GLY A 196 -15.72 7.81 -12.19
N ILE A 197 -16.36 6.74 -11.70
CA ILE A 197 -16.97 6.72 -10.37
C ILE A 197 -16.02 6.13 -9.33
N PHE A 198 -15.88 6.83 -8.20
CA PHE A 198 -15.19 6.36 -7.01
C PHE A 198 -16.18 6.14 -5.87
N ASP A 199 -16.16 4.95 -5.27
CA ASP A 199 -17.03 4.62 -4.13
C ASP A 199 -16.37 3.59 -3.20
N VAL A 200 -17.02 3.34 -2.06
CA VAL A 200 -16.68 2.25 -1.14
C VAL A 200 -17.77 1.20 -1.19
N GLU A 201 -17.43 0.02 -1.69
CA GLU A 201 -18.30 -1.16 -1.62
C GLU A 201 -18.05 -1.87 -0.28
N VAL A 202 -19.10 -1.94 0.55
CA VAL A 202 -19.09 -2.68 1.82
C VAL A 202 -19.77 -4.02 1.57
N PRO A 203 -19.01 -5.13 1.51
CA PRO A 203 -19.62 -6.44 1.34
C PRO A 203 -20.41 -6.81 2.61
N GLY A 204 -21.36 -7.74 2.47
CA GLY A 204 -22.00 -8.38 3.62
C GLY A 204 -21.01 -9.17 4.48
N GLN A 205 -21.52 -9.85 5.50
CA GLN A 205 -20.70 -10.69 6.37
C GLN A 205 -19.90 -11.72 5.56
N MET A 206 -18.60 -11.87 5.87
CA MET A 206 -17.75 -12.88 5.24
C MET A 206 -18.30 -14.27 5.56
N PRO A 207 -18.57 -15.12 4.55
CA PRO A 207 -19.01 -16.49 4.79
C PRO A 207 -17.90 -17.31 5.45
N ASP A 208 -18.25 -18.10 6.46
CA ASP A 208 -17.35 -19.11 7.03
C ASP A 208 -17.31 -20.37 6.16
N ASP A 209 -18.48 -20.80 5.66
CA ASP A 209 -18.67 -21.95 4.78
C ASP A 209 -19.61 -21.63 3.59
N PRO A 210 -19.45 -22.31 2.44
CA PRO A 210 -18.30 -23.16 2.10
C PRO A 210 -17.04 -22.31 1.87
N PRO A 211 -15.81 -22.87 1.98
CA PRO A 211 -14.57 -22.11 1.83
C PRO A 211 -14.47 -21.39 0.48
N LEU A 212 -15.10 -21.94 -0.55
CA LEU A 212 -15.17 -21.34 -1.88
C LEU A 212 -15.98 -20.03 -1.91
N ALA A 213 -17.04 -19.91 -1.09
CA ALA A 213 -17.79 -18.66 -0.92
C ALA A 213 -16.92 -17.60 -0.24
N ARG A 214 -16.11 -17.99 0.75
CA ARG A 214 -15.13 -17.12 1.39
C ARG A 214 -14.07 -16.61 0.40
N ALA A 215 -13.54 -17.48 -0.45
CA ALA A 215 -12.60 -17.10 -1.51
C ALA A 215 -13.21 -16.07 -2.48
N LEU A 216 -14.45 -16.30 -2.91
CA LEU A 216 -15.19 -15.35 -3.76
C LEU A 216 -15.41 -14.01 -3.07
N TRP A 217 -15.84 -14.02 -1.82
CA TRP A 217 -16.02 -12.81 -1.02
C TRP A 217 -14.73 -12.00 -0.93
N LEU A 218 -13.61 -12.66 -0.61
CA LEU A 218 -12.28 -12.05 -0.54
C LEU A 218 -11.81 -11.48 -1.88
N ALA A 219 -12.23 -12.06 -3.01
CA ALA A 219 -11.90 -11.60 -4.36
C ALA A 219 -12.84 -10.50 -4.89
N GLY A 220 -13.76 -9.99 -4.07
CA GLY A 220 -14.75 -9.00 -4.49
C GLY A 220 -15.93 -9.58 -5.28
N ARG A 221 -16.15 -10.90 -5.21
CA ARG A 221 -17.18 -11.66 -5.92
C ARG A 221 -18.24 -12.22 -4.96
N TRP A 222 -18.62 -11.46 -3.92
CA TRP A 222 -19.52 -11.94 -2.86
C TRP A 222 -20.96 -12.28 -3.30
N GLU A 223 -21.40 -11.81 -4.47
CA GLU A 223 -22.69 -12.17 -5.08
C GLU A 223 -22.63 -13.41 -5.98
N ALA A 224 -21.41 -13.89 -6.30
CA ALA A 224 -21.25 -14.98 -7.24
C ALA A 224 -21.62 -16.34 -6.62
N PRO A 225 -22.34 -17.20 -7.36
CA PRO A 225 -22.62 -18.56 -6.90
C PRO A 225 -21.33 -19.40 -6.91
N THR A 226 -21.18 -20.26 -5.90
CA THR A 226 -19.98 -21.10 -5.72
C THR A 226 -19.77 -22.11 -6.86
N GLN A 227 -20.84 -22.50 -7.56
CA GLN A 227 -20.76 -23.38 -8.75
C GLN A 227 -19.96 -22.75 -9.90
N ASN A 228 -19.83 -21.42 -9.91
CA ASN A 228 -19.07 -20.68 -10.92
C ASN A 228 -17.72 -20.17 -10.39
N ALA A 229 -17.29 -20.60 -9.20
CA ALA A 229 -16.23 -19.90 -8.49
C ALA A 229 -14.90 -19.83 -9.25
N GLU A 230 -14.48 -20.92 -9.89
CA GLU A 230 -13.23 -20.90 -10.68
C GLU A 230 -13.26 -19.84 -11.78
N ARG A 231 -14.41 -19.68 -12.46
CA ARG A 231 -14.60 -18.67 -13.51
C ARG A 231 -14.60 -17.25 -12.92
N GLU A 232 -15.29 -17.05 -11.81
CA GLU A 232 -15.44 -15.72 -11.20
C GLU A 232 -14.13 -15.25 -10.55
N LEU A 233 -13.37 -16.18 -9.95
CA LEU A 233 -12.03 -15.93 -9.44
C LEU A 233 -11.05 -15.61 -10.59
N ALA A 234 -11.08 -16.38 -11.68
CA ALA A 234 -10.29 -16.07 -12.87
C ALA A 234 -10.62 -14.67 -13.43
N ALA A 235 -11.92 -14.35 -13.54
CA ALA A 235 -12.39 -13.05 -13.99
C ALA A 235 -11.97 -11.92 -13.04
N ALA A 236 -11.94 -12.15 -11.73
CA ALA A 236 -11.50 -11.18 -10.73
C ALA A 236 -10.05 -10.74 -10.91
N VAL A 237 -9.20 -11.56 -11.53
CA VAL A 237 -7.78 -11.22 -11.80
C VAL A 237 -7.46 -11.18 -13.29
N ARG A 238 -8.49 -11.16 -14.16
CA ARG A 238 -8.39 -11.20 -15.63
C ARG A 238 -7.47 -12.31 -16.14
N LEU A 239 -7.49 -13.47 -15.49
CA LEU A 239 -6.70 -14.62 -15.89
C LEU A 239 -7.24 -15.17 -17.23
N SER A 240 -6.36 -15.31 -18.22
CA SER A 240 -6.70 -15.77 -19.57
C SER A 240 -6.24 -17.20 -19.84
N GLY A 241 -6.93 -17.89 -20.74
CA GLY A 241 -6.60 -19.25 -21.21
C GLY A 241 -7.26 -20.36 -20.40
N ALA A 242 -6.75 -21.59 -20.52
CA ALA A 242 -7.32 -22.75 -19.87
C ALA A 242 -7.32 -22.59 -18.34
N MET A 243 -8.49 -22.81 -17.75
CA MET A 243 -8.75 -22.65 -16.34
C MET A 243 -8.67 -23.99 -15.63
N ASP A 244 -7.67 -24.15 -14.76
CA ASP A 244 -7.59 -25.26 -13.83
C ASP A 244 -7.28 -24.76 -12.40
N ARG A 245 -7.63 -25.58 -11.41
CA ARG A 245 -7.50 -25.25 -9.98
C ARG A 245 -6.05 -24.98 -9.58
N ARG A 246 -5.09 -25.72 -10.13
CA ARG A 246 -3.67 -25.56 -9.83
C ARG A 246 -3.15 -24.21 -10.33
N ARG A 247 -3.59 -23.78 -11.51
CA ARG A 247 -3.25 -22.48 -12.10
C ARG A 247 -3.86 -21.34 -11.28
N LEU A 248 -5.13 -21.43 -10.90
CA LEU A 248 -5.75 -20.46 -9.99
C LEU A 248 -4.96 -20.33 -8.69
N LEU A 249 -4.62 -21.45 -8.06
CA LEU A 249 -3.85 -21.46 -6.82
C LEU A 249 -2.48 -20.79 -6.99
N ALA A 250 -1.76 -21.12 -8.07
CA ALA A 250 -0.48 -20.51 -8.38
C ALA A 250 -0.59 -19.00 -8.64
N THR A 251 -1.64 -18.55 -9.33
CA THR A 251 -1.90 -17.13 -9.58
C THR A 251 -2.13 -16.36 -8.29
N TYR A 252 -3.04 -16.81 -7.42
CA TYR A 252 -3.31 -16.12 -6.15
C TYR A 252 -2.11 -16.15 -5.19
N ARG A 253 -1.33 -17.24 -5.19
CA ARG A 253 -0.07 -17.32 -4.44
C ARG A 253 0.98 -16.31 -4.95
N GLY A 254 1.17 -16.19 -6.26
CA GLY A 254 2.11 -15.21 -6.84
C GLY A 254 1.71 -13.75 -6.57
N ARG A 255 0.40 -13.50 -6.41
CA ARG A 255 -0.15 -12.20 -6.02
C ARG A 255 0.07 -11.86 -4.55
N GLY A 256 0.22 -12.87 -3.68
CA GLY A 256 0.28 -12.73 -2.22
C GLY A 256 -1.11 -12.65 -1.57
N ASP A 257 -2.13 -13.21 -2.21
CA ASP A 257 -3.50 -13.25 -1.69
C ASP A 257 -3.70 -14.46 -0.75
N ASP A 258 -2.92 -14.53 0.33
CA ASP A 258 -2.80 -15.72 1.18
C ASP A 258 -4.14 -16.19 1.80
N GLU A 259 -5.02 -15.26 2.17
CA GLU A 259 -6.36 -15.58 2.68
C GLU A 259 -7.23 -16.28 1.62
N ILE A 260 -7.07 -15.91 0.34
CA ILE A 260 -7.78 -16.57 -0.77
C ILE A 260 -7.15 -17.95 -1.00
N VAL A 261 -5.82 -18.03 -1.01
CA VAL A 261 -5.09 -19.30 -1.17
C VAL A 261 -5.53 -20.31 -0.11
N ALA A 262 -5.56 -19.92 1.16
CA ALA A 262 -5.99 -20.78 2.26
C ALA A 262 -7.44 -21.29 2.07
N ALA A 263 -8.35 -20.41 1.65
CA ALA A 263 -9.74 -20.79 1.38
C ALA A 263 -9.87 -21.76 0.19
N LEU A 264 -9.04 -21.61 -0.84
CA LEU A 264 -9.02 -22.51 -2.00
C LEU A 264 -8.40 -23.88 -1.65
N GLU A 265 -7.33 -23.90 -0.87
CA GLU A 265 -6.73 -25.15 -0.39
C GLU A 265 -7.70 -25.95 0.48
N GLU A 266 -8.43 -25.27 1.38
CA GLU A 266 -9.47 -25.90 2.18
C GLU A 266 -10.63 -26.44 1.33
N ALA A 267 -11.04 -25.70 0.29
CA ALA A 267 -12.12 -26.11 -0.61
C ALA A 267 -11.77 -27.34 -1.45
N TRP A 268 -10.51 -27.49 -1.86
CA TRP A 268 -10.06 -28.52 -2.81
C TRP A 268 -9.28 -29.67 -2.17
N ALA A 269 -9.00 -29.60 -0.87
CA ALA A 269 -8.50 -30.74 -0.09
C ALA A 269 -9.59 -31.79 0.19
N LYS A 270 -10.87 -31.43 -0.02
CA LYS A 270 -12.05 -32.30 0.08
C LYS A 270 -12.42 -32.85 -1.29
#